data_AF-A0A2V7WTS9-F1
#
_entry.id   AF-A0A2V7WTS9-F1
#
_cell.length_a   1.000
_cell.length_b   1.000
_cell.length_c   1.000
_cell.angle_alpha   90.00
_cell.angle_beta   90.00
_cell.angle_gamma   90.00
#
_symmetry.space_group_name_H-M   'P 1'
#
loop_
_entity.id
_entity.type
_entity.pdbx_description
1 polymer ?
#
loop_
_entity_poly.entity_id
_entity_poly.type
_entity_poly.pdbx_seq_one_letter_code
_entity_poly.pdbx_strand_id
1 'polypeptide(L)'
;MEIPVNAPPDRPCRISFDDGRDVFGTGVETRSFAVVDQYTLQADEISRAIRERRPAPMPLEDSVANMRAIDALVRSARSGHWEAP
;
A
#
# COMPACT_ATOMS: atom_id res chain seq x y z
N MET A 1 3.55 1.19 18.94
CA MET A 1 2.69 0.62 17.88
C MET A 1 3.36 0.96 16.56
N GLU A 2 3.67 -0.05 15.75
CA GLU A 2 4.24 0.17 14.41
C GLU A 2 3.15 0.74 13.48
N ILE A 3 3.53 1.68 12.61
CA ILE A 3 2.62 2.37 11.68
C ILE A 3 3.17 2.14 10.27
N PRO A 4 2.82 1.01 9.62
CA PRO A 4 3.60 0.48 8.50
C PRO A 4 3.36 1.17 7.16
N VAL A 5 2.25 1.89 6.97
CA VAL A 5 1.87 2.48 5.66
C VAL A 5 1.56 3.97 5.71
N ASN A 6 1.51 4.54 6.91
CA ASN A 6 1.27 5.96 7.18
C ASN A 6 2.15 6.47 8.33
N ALA A 7 3.40 5.99 8.38
CA ALA A 7 4.37 6.38 9.39
C ALA A 7 4.50 7.91 9.44
N PRO A 8 4.61 8.52 10.62
CA PRO A 8 4.89 9.95 10.74
C PRO A 8 6.22 10.32 10.07
N PRO A 9 6.32 11.53 9.50
CA PRO A 9 7.45 11.93 8.64
C PRO A 9 8.74 12.23 9.42
N ASP A 10 8.76 11.97 10.72
CA ASP A 10 9.88 12.21 11.64
C ASP A 10 10.54 10.91 12.13
N ARG A 11 10.07 9.75 11.66
CA ARG A 11 10.57 8.44 12.08
C ARG A 11 10.67 7.46 10.89
N PRO A 12 11.59 6.48 10.95
CA PRO A 12 11.64 5.42 9.96
C PRO A 12 10.33 4.65 9.87
N CYS A 13 9.95 4.25 8.67
CA CYS A 13 8.84 3.33 8.45
C CYS A 13 9.36 1.89 8.49
N ARG A 14 8.69 0.99 9.22
CA ARG A 14 9.04 -0.43 9.28
C ARG A 14 7.87 -1.26 8.78
N ILE A 15 8.15 -2.12 7.80
CA ILE A 15 7.17 -3.05 7.22
C ILE A 15 7.67 -4.47 7.48
N SER A 16 6.83 -5.28 8.10
CA SER A 16 7.08 -6.69 8.35
C SER A 16 6.35 -7.54 7.31
N PHE A 17 7.06 -8.48 6.72
CA PHE A 17 6.56 -9.43 5.72
C PHE A 17 6.59 -10.82 6.34
N ASP A 18 5.45 -11.50 6.33
CA ASP A 18 5.31 -12.89 6.74
C ASP A 18 4.73 -13.68 5.56
N ASP A 19 5.27 -14.87 5.34
CA ASP A 19 4.74 -15.79 4.32
C ASP A 19 3.76 -16.82 4.91
N GLY A 20 3.52 -16.78 6.21
CA GLY A 20 2.52 -17.60 6.90
C GLY A 20 2.88 -19.08 6.97
N ARG A 21 4.14 -19.46 6.75
CA ARG A 21 4.58 -20.88 6.83
C ARG A 21 4.43 -21.49 8.22
N ASP A 22 4.43 -20.67 9.26
CA ASP A 22 4.30 -21.10 10.64
C ASP A 22 3.53 -20.07 11.49
N VAL A 23 2.90 -20.52 12.56
CA VAL A 23 2.09 -19.67 13.46
C VAL A 23 2.93 -18.89 14.48
N PHE A 24 4.24 -19.14 14.54
CA PHE A 24 5.15 -18.51 15.48
C PHE A 24 5.85 -17.28 14.86
N GLY A 25 5.65 -17.02 13.57
CA GLY A 25 6.25 -15.90 12.85
C GLY A 25 7.76 -16.04 12.67
N THR A 26 8.30 -17.26 12.64
CA THR A 26 9.76 -17.45 12.51
C THR A 26 10.32 -16.99 11.17
N GLY A 27 9.46 -16.90 10.15
CA GLY A 27 9.79 -16.39 8.82
C GLY A 27 9.66 -14.86 8.65
N VAL A 28 9.29 -14.10 9.69
CA VAL A 28 9.01 -12.66 9.54
C VAL A 28 10.28 -11.87 9.17
N GLU A 29 10.27 -11.25 7.99
CA GLU A 29 11.30 -10.30 7.56
C GLU A 29 10.83 -8.87 7.83
N THR A 30 11.60 -8.07 8.56
CA THR A 30 11.29 -6.64 8.75
C THR A 30 12.21 -5.77 7.92
N ARG A 31 11.64 -4.96 7.04
CA ARG A 31 12.35 -3.94 6.26
C ARG A 31 12.16 -2.57 6.87
N SER A 32 13.24 -1.81 6.95
CA SER A 32 13.24 -0.43 7.43
C SER A 32 13.45 0.52 6.27
N PHE A 33 12.61 1.53 6.17
CA PHE A 33 12.68 2.60 5.18
C PHE A 33 13.07 3.89 5.88
N ALA A 34 13.85 4.72 5.19
CA ALA A 34 14.27 6.00 5.73
C ALA A 34 13.08 6.91 6.06
N VAL A 35 13.32 7.88 6.94
CA VAL A 35 12.38 8.96 7.23
C VAL A 35 12.00 9.65 5.93
N VAL A 36 10.69 9.78 5.67
CA VAL A 36 10.17 10.37 4.43
C VAL A 36 8.88 11.11 4.71
N ASP A 37 8.73 12.32 4.15
CA ASP A 37 7.46 13.01 4.11
C ASP A 37 6.66 12.55 2.88
N GLN A 38 6.06 11.38 3.00
CA GLN A 38 5.35 10.72 1.89
C GLN A 38 4.17 11.54 1.35
N TYR A 39 3.53 12.35 2.19
CA TYR A 39 2.37 13.16 1.78
C TYR A 39 2.80 14.41 1.02
N THR A 40 3.88 15.07 1.44
CA THR A 40 4.47 16.18 0.67
C THR A 40 4.94 15.68 -0.69
N LEU A 41 5.67 14.56 -0.75
CA LEU A 41 6.10 13.96 -2.02
C LEU A 41 4.92 13.61 -2.94
N GLN A 42 3.84 13.05 -2.38
CA GLN A 42 2.62 12.77 -3.14
C GLN A 42 2.01 14.04 -3.75
N ALA A 43 1.87 15.10 -2.94
CA ALA A 43 1.31 16.37 -3.40
C ALA A 43 2.20 17.04 -4.47
N ASP A 44 3.53 16.99 -4.28
CA ASP A 44 4.52 17.54 -5.21
C ASP A 44 4.49 16.83 -6.56
N GLU A 45 4.42 15.49 -6.58
CA GLU A 45 4.40 14.72 -7.82
C GLU A 45 3.11 14.94 -8.63
N ILE A 46 1.97 15.09 -7.95
CA ILE A 46 0.68 15.44 -8.59
C ILE A 46 0.74 16.87 -9.13
N SER A 47 1.19 17.83 -8.32
CA SER A 47 1.34 19.24 -8.71
C SER A 47 2.24 19.38 -9.95
N ARG A 48 3.37 18.66 -9.95
CA ARG A 48 4.29 18.61 -11.09
C ARG A 48 3.61 18.04 -12.33
N ALA A 49 2.87 16.94 -12.19
CA ALA A 49 2.18 16.32 -13.32
C ALA A 49 1.20 17.26 -14.01
N ILE A 50 0.43 18.02 -13.22
CA ILE A 50 -0.52 19.02 -13.71
C ILE A 50 0.21 20.14 -14.46
N ARG A 51 1.26 20.71 -13.84
CA ARG A 51 2.01 21.86 -14.39
C ARG A 51 2.76 21.51 -15.68
N GLU A 52 3.33 20.31 -15.74
CA GLU A 52 4.11 19.83 -16.88
C GLU A 52 3.26 19.12 -17.94
N ARG A 53 1.95 18.97 -17.72
CA ARG A 53 1.03 18.22 -18.59
C ARG A 53 1.51 16.79 -18.85
N ARG A 54 2.08 16.15 -17.84
CA ARG A 54 2.48 14.74 -17.88
C ARG A 54 1.34 13.84 -17.38
N PRO A 55 1.34 12.53 -17.70
CA PRO A 55 0.41 11.60 -17.10
C PRO A 55 0.45 11.64 -15.56
N ALA A 56 -0.67 11.32 -14.91
CA ALA A 56 -0.70 11.21 -13.45
C ALA A 56 0.33 10.16 -12.98
N PRO A 57 1.06 10.43 -11.88
CA PRO A 57 2.05 9.48 -11.36
C PRO A 57 1.41 8.16 -10.91
N MET A 58 0.14 8.22 -10.50
CA MET A 58 -0.71 7.08 -10.21
C MET A 58 -1.98 7.20 -11.08
N PRO A 59 -2.12 6.39 -12.14
CA PRO A 59 -3.27 6.44 -13.04
C PRO A 59 -4.55 5.95 -12.34
N LEU A 60 -5.71 6.33 -12.87
CA LEU A 60 -7.01 5.99 -12.27
C LEU A 60 -7.28 4.48 -12.33
N GLU A 61 -6.77 3.82 -13.37
CA GLU A 61 -6.88 2.40 -13.61
C GLU A 61 -6.33 1.57 -12.45
N ASP A 62 -5.25 2.03 -11.81
CA ASP A 62 -4.69 1.39 -10.62
C ASP A 62 -5.65 1.49 -9.42
N SER A 63 -6.31 2.64 -9.26
CA SER A 63 -7.34 2.80 -8.21
C SER A 63 -8.54 1.90 -8.46
N VAL A 64 -8.95 1.73 -9.72
CA VAL A 64 -10.02 0.79 -10.10
C VAL A 64 -9.60 -0.65 -9.81
N ALA A 65 -8.36 -1.03 -10.11
CA ALA A 65 -7.82 -2.36 -9.81
C ALA A 65 -7.79 -2.64 -8.30
N ASN A 66 -7.41 -1.65 -7.48
CA ASN A 66 -7.46 -1.76 -6.02
C ASN A 66 -8.90 -2.01 -5.53
N MET A 67 -9.88 -1.27 -6.06
CA MET A 67 -11.28 -1.46 -5.68
C MET A 67 -11.82 -2.84 -6.10
N ARG A 68 -11.44 -3.35 -7.28
CA ARG A 68 -11.80 -4.71 -7.71
C ARG A 68 -11.29 -5.79 -6.75
N ALA A 69 -10.05 -5.66 -6.28
CA ALA A 69 -9.48 -6.58 -5.29
C ALA A 69 -10.24 -6.51 -3.95
N ILE A 70 -10.57 -5.30 -3.48
CA ILE A 70 -11.38 -5.12 -2.26
C ILE A 70 -12.78 -5.73 -2.43
N ASP A 71 -13.42 -5.51 -3.57
CA ASP A 71 -14.74 -6.07 -3.86
C ASP A 71 -14.71 -7.61 -3.89
N ALA A 72 -13.66 -8.20 -4.48
CA ALA A 72 -13.46 -9.65 -4.47
C ALA A 72 -13.26 -10.20 -3.05
N LEU A 73 -12.49 -9.50 -2.20
CA LEU A 73 -12.34 -9.85 -0.79
C LEU A 73 -13.69 -9.84 -0.05
N VAL A 74 -14.51 -8.81 -0.28
CA VAL A 74 -15.86 -8.72 0.31
C VAL A 74 -16.77 -9.83 -0.20
N ARG A 75 -16.74 -10.16 -1.50
CA ARG A 75 -17.49 -11.30 -2.06
C ARG A 75 -17.04 -12.61 -1.45
N SER A 76 -15.73 -12.83 -1.31
CA SER A 76 -15.16 -14.07 -0.76
C SER A 76 -15.58 -14.30 0.68
N ALA A 77 -15.61 -13.24 1.51
CA ALA A 77 -16.09 -13.32 2.89
C ALA A 77 -17.58 -13.73 2.98
N ARG A 78 -18.39 -13.38 1.98
CA ARG A 78 -19.81 -13.75 1.91
C ARG A 78 -20.02 -15.16 1.34
N SER A 79 -19.25 -15.53 0.32
CA SER A 79 -19.42 -16.80 -0.38
C SER A 79 -18.68 -17.96 0.31
N GLY A 80 -17.63 -17.68 1.09
CA GLY A 80 -16.75 -18.70 1.66
C GLY A 80 -15.84 -19.37 0.63
N HIS A 81 -15.73 -18.81 -0.58
CA HIS A 81 -14.95 -19.35 -1.68
C HIS A 81 -13.96 -18.32 -2.22
N TRP A 82 -13.02 -18.77 -3.05
CA TRP A 82 -12.13 -17.88 -3.81
C TRP A 82 -12.93 -17.08 -4.84
N GLU A 83 -12.68 -15.77 -4.89
CA GLU A 83 -13.30 -14.84 -5.82
C GLU A 83 -12.20 -14.09 -6.59
N ALA A 84 -12.36 -13.95 -7.91
CA ALA A 84 -11.44 -13.16 -8.72
C ALA A 84 -11.73 -11.64 -8.59
N PRO A 85 -10.70 -10.78 -8.64
CA PRO A 85 -10.86 -9.33 -8.80
C PRO A 85 -11.66 -8.93 -10.04
#